data_AF-A0A0G1XXT6-F1
#
_entry.id   AF-A0A0G1XXT6-F1
#
_cell.length_a   1.000
_cell.length_b   1.000
_cell.length_c   1.000
_cell.angle_alpha   90.00
_cell.angle_beta   90.00
_cell.angle_gamma   90.00
#
_symmetry.space_group_name_H-M   'P 1'
#
loop_
_entity.id
_entity.type
_entity.pdbx_description
1 polymer ?
#
loop_
_entity_poly.entity_id
_entity_poly.type
_entity_poly.pdbx_seq_one_letter_code
_entity_poly.pdbx_strand_id
1 'polypeptide(L)'
;AQVPVLIRGEHDDDKVKLELAIIENLQREDLNPIDRAKAFDRLAREFGFKHHEIAEKVGKSREYVSNTIRLLAMPQEMQDALAEGKISEGHTRPLLMLTDRPQEQQTLFREILQRRLTVRDTEGIARRIAFDRVRKKEYLYAPEILEMERELSEALGTRVAIEPKENGGKLSIDFMSEDDLRILFSHLASRIAAAGPASQKVLGSASSQPERFVQQDSPPPGKPPPSDISPAQSLDDRSKEEIEKDENAFDPSNFSI
;
A
#
# COMPACT_ATOMS: atom_id res chain seq x y z
N ALA A 1 -42.74 -15.06 32.42
CA ALA A 1 -42.33 -15.18 31.01
C ALA A 1 -42.09 -16.65 30.70
N GLN A 2 -42.65 -17.19 29.63
CA GLN A 2 -42.36 -18.54 29.15
C GLN A 2 -41.55 -18.40 27.85
N VAL A 3 -40.43 -19.13 27.77
CA VAL A 3 -39.57 -19.16 26.58
C VAL A 3 -39.86 -20.47 25.85
N PRO A 4 -40.16 -20.46 24.54
CA PRO A 4 -40.32 -21.68 23.78
C PRO A 4 -38.96 -22.38 23.65
N VAL A 5 -38.89 -23.65 24.07
CA VAL A 5 -37.66 -24.46 23.99
C VAL A 5 -37.96 -25.74 23.23
N LEU A 6 -37.10 -26.08 22.27
CA LEU A 6 -37.16 -27.32 21.51
C LEU A 6 -36.07 -28.26 22.02
N ILE A 7 -36.45 -29.36 22.68
CA ILE A 7 -35.50 -30.36 23.20
C ILE A 7 -35.22 -31.37 22.07
N ARG A 8 -33.98 -31.39 21.55
CA ARG A 8 -33.48 -32.41 20.60
C ARG A 8 -32.70 -33.49 21.36
N GLY A 9 -32.87 -34.75 20.95
CA GLY A 9 -32.40 -35.93 21.69
C GLY A 9 -30.88 -36.14 21.71
N GLU A 10 -30.42 -36.99 22.64
CA GLU A 10 -29.02 -37.24 23.02
C GLU A 10 -28.13 -37.91 21.94
N HIS A 11 -28.61 -38.05 20.70
CA HIS A 11 -27.89 -38.73 19.61
C HIS A 11 -27.35 -37.80 18.51
N ASP A 12 -27.46 -36.48 18.67
CA ASP A 12 -26.72 -35.55 17.83
C ASP A 12 -25.24 -35.58 18.25
N ASP A 13 -24.38 -36.05 17.34
CA ASP A 13 -22.92 -36.03 17.44
C ASP A 13 -22.46 -34.67 18.01
N ASP A 14 -21.61 -34.65 19.04
CA ASP A 14 -21.17 -33.38 19.66
C ASP A 14 -20.57 -32.40 18.64
N LYS A 15 -20.01 -32.95 17.56
CA LYS A 15 -19.56 -32.22 16.38
C LYS A 15 -20.71 -31.50 15.66
N VAL A 16 -21.84 -32.16 15.43
CA VAL A 16 -23.03 -31.56 14.80
C VAL A 16 -23.62 -30.44 15.67
N LYS A 17 -23.63 -30.63 17.00
CA LYS A 17 -24.07 -29.57 17.93
C LYS A 17 -23.17 -28.34 17.85
N LEU A 18 -21.85 -28.56 17.82
CA LEU A 18 -20.87 -27.48 17.68
C LEU A 18 -20.99 -26.74 16.34
N GLU A 19 -21.20 -27.47 15.24
CA GLU A 19 -21.47 -26.88 13.91
C GLU A 19 -22.68 -25.94 13.98
N LEU A 20 -23.80 -26.42 14.50
CA LEU A 20 -25.03 -25.64 14.61
C LEU A 20 -24.83 -24.40 15.47
N ALA A 21 -24.14 -24.53 16.60
CA ALA A 21 -23.83 -23.40 17.49
C ALA A 21 -22.95 -22.33 16.82
N ILE A 22 -22.01 -22.73 15.95
CA ILE A 22 -21.19 -21.78 15.18
C ILE A 22 -22.04 -21.06 14.14
N ILE A 23 -22.88 -21.80 13.39
CA ILE A 23 -23.73 -21.22 12.33
C ILE A 23 -24.74 -20.24 12.93
N GLU A 24 -25.39 -20.59 14.04
CA GLU A 24 -26.35 -19.72 14.74
C GLU A 24 -25.68 -18.43 15.22
N ASN A 25 -24.51 -18.52 15.86
CA ASN A 25 -23.76 -17.34 16.30
C ASN A 25 -23.34 -16.44 15.13
N LEU A 26 -23.10 -17.02 13.95
CA LEU A 26 -22.69 -16.29 12.77
C LEU A 26 -23.82 -15.49 12.12
N GLN A 27 -25.08 -15.87 12.36
CA GLN A 27 -26.25 -15.16 11.87
C GLN A 27 -26.56 -13.88 12.66
N ARG A 28 -25.79 -13.60 13.73
CA ARG A 28 -25.87 -12.34 14.47
C ARG A 28 -25.35 -11.16 13.66
N GLU A 29 -26.09 -10.06 13.66
CA GLU A 29 -25.72 -8.85 12.91
C GLU A 29 -24.57 -8.06 13.57
N ASP A 30 -24.35 -8.23 14.87
CA ASP A 30 -23.36 -7.50 15.68
C ASP A 30 -21.98 -8.17 15.75
N LEU A 31 -21.74 -9.23 14.97
CA LEU A 31 -20.50 -9.99 15.05
C LEU A 31 -19.31 -9.20 14.48
N ASN A 32 -18.23 -9.17 15.26
CA ASN A 32 -16.95 -8.60 14.86
C ASN A 32 -16.41 -9.26 13.58
N PRO A 33 -15.86 -8.49 12.60
CA PRO A 33 -15.29 -9.05 11.38
C PRO A 33 -14.23 -10.14 11.61
N ILE A 34 -13.40 -10.01 12.65
CA ILE A 34 -12.36 -11.00 12.98
C ILE A 34 -12.97 -12.28 13.55
N ASP A 35 -13.98 -12.17 14.42
CA ASP A 35 -14.65 -13.35 14.97
C ASP A 35 -15.43 -14.11 13.90
N ARG A 36 -16.04 -13.37 12.97
CA ARG A 36 -16.65 -13.93 11.75
C ARG A 36 -15.63 -14.71 10.93
N ALA A 37 -14.44 -14.15 10.74
CA ALA A 37 -13.34 -14.79 10.00
C ALA A 37 -12.88 -16.09 10.67
N LYS A 38 -12.72 -16.08 12.01
CA LYS A 38 -12.37 -17.27 12.79
C LYS A 38 -13.44 -18.35 12.70
N ALA A 39 -14.71 -17.97 12.78
CA ALA A 39 -15.83 -18.91 12.65
C ALA A 39 -15.86 -19.57 11.25
N PHE A 40 -15.66 -18.78 10.18
CA PHE A 40 -15.55 -19.32 8.82
C PHE A 40 -14.36 -20.24 8.64
N ASP A 41 -13.18 -19.86 9.12
CA ASP A 41 -11.97 -20.71 9.05
C ASP A 41 -12.16 -22.01 9.82
N ARG A 42 -12.83 -21.95 10.98
CA ARG A 42 -13.20 -23.12 11.78
C ARG A 42 -14.13 -24.07 11.03
N LEU A 43 -15.20 -23.56 10.42
CA LEU A 43 -16.11 -24.35 9.57
C LEU A 43 -15.36 -25.00 8.41
N ALA A 44 -14.40 -24.30 7.80
CA ALA A 44 -13.61 -24.84 6.70
C ALA A 44 -12.63 -25.95 7.17
N ARG A 45 -11.90 -25.73 8.26
CA ARG A 45 -10.82 -26.62 8.71
C ARG A 45 -11.29 -27.80 9.58
N GLU A 46 -12.17 -27.56 10.55
CA GLU A 46 -12.59 -28.59 11.50
C GLU A 46 -13.74 -29.45 10.97
N PHE A 47 -14.61 -28.86 10.16
CA PHE A 47 -15.80 -29.52 9.60
C PHE A 47 -15.63 -29.89 8.13
N GLY A 48 -14.59 -29.37 7.46
CA GLY A 48 -14.27 -29.71 6.08
C GLY A 48 -15.18 -29.04 5.05
N PHE A 49 -15.94 -28.01 5.44
CA PHE A 49 -16.80 -27.30 4.51
C PHE A 49 -15.99 -26.50 3.49
N LYS A 50 -16.43 -26.57 2.24
CA LYS A 50 -15.93 -25.69 1.18
C LYS A 50 -16.55 -24.30 1.37
N HIS A 51 -15.85 -23.27 0.89
CA HIS A 51 -16.32 -21.88 1.04
C HIS A 51 -17.72 -21.63 0.46
N HIS A 52 -18.15 -22.37 -0.57
CA HIS A 52 -19.49 -22.23 -1.13
C HIS A 52 -20.57 -22.85 -0.23
N GLU A 53 -20.29 -23.98 0.43
CA GLU A 53 -21.22 -24.63 1.37
C GLU A 53 -21.43 -23.77 2.61
N ILE A 54 -20.35 -23.13 3.09
CA ILE A 54 -20.43 -22.13 4.17
C ILE A 54 -21.31 -20.96 3.72
N ALA A 55 -21.07 -20.43 2.52
CA ALA A 55 -21.80 -19.29 1.97
C ALA A 55 -23.31 -19.55 1.86
N GLU A 56 -23.71 -20.75 1.40
CA GLU A 56 -25.10 -21.19 1.34
C GLU A 56 -25.74 -21.26 2.73
N LYS A 57 -25.07 -21.86 3.71
CA LYS A 57 -25.57 -21.97 5.10
C LYS A 57 -25.80 -20.60 5.77
N VAL A 58 -25.04 -19.58 5.38
CA VAL A 58 -25.08 -18.25 6.01
C VAL A 58 -25.78 -17.19 5.15
N GLY A 59 -26.27 -17.56 3.97
CA GLY A 59 -26.96 -16.64 3.05
C GLY A 59 -26.07 -15.52 2.50
N LYS A 60 -24.78 -15.80 2.22
CA LYS A 60 -23.82 -14.83 1.67
C LYS A 60 -23.18 -15.38 0.39
N SER A 61 -22.34 -14.57 -0.27
CA SER A 61 -21.58 -15.04 -1.43
C SER A 61 -20.34 -15.83 -1.01
N ARG A 62 -19.86 -16.72 -1.91
CA ARG A 62 -18.59 -17.43 -1.73
C ARG A 62 -17.42 -16.45 -1.58
N GLU A 63 -17.45 -15.35 -2.32
CA GLU A 63 -16.44 -14.29 -2.29
C GLU A 63 -16.41 -13.59 -0.93
N TYR A 64 -17.58 -13.36 -0.32
CA TYR A 64 -17.68 -12.79 1.01
C TYR A 64 -16.96 -13.70 2.02
N VAL A 65 -17.30 -14.99 2.07
CA VAL A 65 -16.64 -15.96 2.96
C VAL A 65 -15.14 -15.99 2.73
N SER A 66 -14.69 -16.08 1.47
CA SER A 66 -13.27 -16.11 1.16
C SER A 66 -12.53 -14.83 1.54
N ASN A 67 -13.13 -13.66 1.37
CA ASN A 67 -12.52 -12.38 1.73
C ASN A 67 -12.48 -12.20 3.25
N THR A 68 -13.51 -12.61 3.97
CA THR A 68 -13.51 -12.57 5.43
C THR A 68 -12.44 -13.48 6.01
N ILE A 69 -12.29 -14.71 5.51
CA ILE A 69 -11.20 -15.62 5.96
C ILE A 69 -9.81 -15.00 5.73
N ARG A 70 -9.61 -14.29 4.62
CA ARG A 70 -8.33 -13.62 4.32
C ARG A 70 -7.92 -12.59 5.35
N LEU A 71 -8.84 -12.04 6.13
CA LEU A 71 -8.51 -11.10 7.21
C LEU A 71 -7.54 -11.71 8.24
N LEU A 72 -7.61 -13.03 8.45
CA LEU A 72 -6.72 -13.77 9.36
C LEU A 72 -5.27 -13.85 8.86
N ALA A 73 -5.01 -13.50 7.59
CA ALA A 73 -3.66 -13.44 7.05
C ALA A 73 -2.90 -12.16 7.43
N MET A 74 -3.60 -11.15 7.97
CA MET A 74 -2.95 -9.92 8.43
C MET A 74 -2.23 -10.14 9.78
N PRO A 75 -1.18 -9.36 10.10
CA PRO A 75 -0.57 -9.36 11.43
C PRO A 75 -1.58 -9.09 12.55
N GLN A 76 -1.34 -9.64 13.74
CA GLN A 76 -2.26 -9.56 14.88
C GLN A 76 -2.65 -8.12 15.23
N GLU A 77 -1.69 -7.19 15.22
CA GLU A 77 -1.93 -5.77 15.49
C GLU A 77 -3.00 -5.14 14.56
N MET A 78 -3.01 -5.54 13.28
CA MET A 78 -3.98 -5.05 12.30
C MET A 78 -5.35 -5.72 12.48
N GLN A 79 -5.36 -6.99 12.89
CA GLN A 79 -6.60 -7.69 13.25
C GLN A 79 -7.25 -7.04 14.48
N ASP A 80 -6.48 -6.73 15.51
CA ASP A 80 -6.97 -6.09 16.73
C ASP A 80 -7.52 -4.68 16.41
N ALA A 81 -6.83 -3.90 15.58
CA ALA A 81 -7.33 -2.61 15.14
C ALA A 81 -8.63 -2.68 14.33
N LEU A 82 -8.81 -3.73 13.52
CA LEU A 82 -10.08 -3.98 12.82
C LEU A 82 -11.18 -4.38 13.81
N ALA A 83 -10.84 -5.23 14.77
CA ALA A 83 -11.77 -5.70 15.79
C ALA A 83 -12.27 -4.56 16.70
N GLU A 84 -11.41 -3.61 17.00
CA GLU A 84 -11.74 -2.40 17.78
C GLU A 84 -12.43 -1.31 16.94
N GLY A 85 -12.57 -1.49 15.63
CA GLY A 85 -13.16 -0.50 14.73
C GLY A 85 -12.27 0.72 14.47
N LYS A 86 -10.96 0.66 14.78
CA LYS A 86 -9.99 1.71 14.44
C LYS A 86 -9.76 1.82 12.94
N ILE A 87 -9.92 0.71 12.24
CA ILE A 87 -9.97 0.64 10.77
C ILE A 87 -11.25 -0.07 10.34
N SER A 88 -11.81 0.34 9.21
CA SER A 88 -12.91 -0.37 8.54
C SER A 88 -12.44 -1.57 7.72
N GLU A 89 -13.36 -2.50 7.42
CA GLU A 89 -13.11 -3.64 6.51
C GLU A 89 -12.58 -3.18 5.14
N GLY A 90 -12.93 -1.97 4.67
CA GLY A 90 -12.44 -1.41 3.42
C GLY A 90 -10.91 -1.20 3.38
N HIS A 91 -10.29 -0.86 4.51
CA HIS A 91 -8.83 -0.68 4.58
C HIS A 91 -8.05 -1.99 4.53
N THR A 92 -8.71 -3.11 4.84
CA THR A 92 -8.06 -4.43 4.91
C THR A 92 -7.59 -4.90 3.54
N ARG A 93 -8.34 -4.60 2.47
CA ARG A 93 -7.98 -5.02 1.11
C ARG A 93 -6.67 -4.40 0.62
N PRO A 94 -6.45 -3.07 0.71
CA PRO A 94 -5.14 -2.46 0.46
C PRO A 94 -4.01 -3.04 1.31
N LEU A 95 -4.25 -3.30 2.60
CA LEU A 95 -3.24 -3.89 3.50
C LEU A 95 -2.88 -5.33 3.10
N LEU A 96 -3.87 -6.15 2.76
CA LEU A 96 -3.69 -7.52 2.29
C LEU A 96 -2.97 -7.60 0.93
N MET A 97 -3.04 -6.54 0.12
CA MET A 97 -2.27 -6.46 -1.12
C MET A 97 -0.75 -6.34 -0.88
N LEU A 98 -0.37 -5.90 0.32
CA LEU A 98 1.02 -5.71 0.73
C LEU A 98 1.53 -6.80 1.68
N THR A 99 0.84 -7.95 1.80
CA THR A 99 1.26 -9.06 2.69
C THR A 99 2.67 -9.57 2.40
N ASP A 100 3.11 -9.53 1.13
CA ASP A 100 4.48 -9.88 0.73
C ASP A 100 5.55 -8.86 1.19
N ARG A 101 5.12 -7.73 1.76
CA ARG A 101 5.95 -6.55 2.08
C ARG A 101 5.63 -6.00 3.46
N PRO A 102 6.03 -6.69 4.52
CA PRO A 102 5.63 -6.36 5.89
C PRO A 102 6.02 -4.94 6.32
N GLN A 103 7.17 -4.41 5.85
CA GLN A 103 7.60 -3.05 6.19
C GLN A 103 6.70 -1.96 5.59
N GLU A 104 6.31 -2.12 4.32
CA GLU A 104 5.43 -1.18 3.62
C GLU A 104 3.99 -1.32 4.13
N GLN A 105 3.53 -2.55 4.37
CA GLN A 105 2.25 -2.85 4.99
C GLN A 105 2.12 -2.17 6.37
N GLN A 106 3.13 -2.32 7.24
CA GLN A 106 3.15 -1.70 8.56
C GLN A 106 3.19 -0.17 8.48
N THR A 107 3.90 0.38 7.49
CA THR A 107 3.98 1.83 7.31
C THR A 107 2.64 2.39 6.86
N LEU A 108 2.00 1.75 5.86
CA LEU A 108 0.65 2.12 5.43
C LEU A 108 -0.36 2.02 6.58
N PHE A 109 -0.32 0.93 7.36
CA PHE A 109 -1.18 0.77 8.53
C PHE A 109 -1.03 1.91 9.55
N ARG A 110 0.21 2.28 9.89
CA ARG A 110 0.48 3.42 10.77
C ARG A 110 -0.04 4.74 10.20
N GLU A 111 0.11 4.96 8.89
CA GLU A 111 -0.43 6.15 8.24
C GLU A 111 -1.97 6.20 8.28
N ILE A 112 -2.66 5.06 8.08
CA ILE A 112 -4.12 4.97 8.22
C ILE A 112 -4.53 5.43 9.62
N LEU A 113 -3.88 4.93 10.66
CA LEU A 113 -4.22 5.27 12.05
C LEU A 113 -3.90 6.73 12.39
N GLN A 114 -2.74 7.24 11.99
CA GLN A 114 -2.28 8.58 12.33
C GLN A 114 -2.98 9.68 11.55
N ARG A 115 -3.20 9.44 10.25
CA ARG A 115 -3.74 10.44 9.31
C ARG A 115 -5.22 10.23 9.00
N ARG A 116 -5.84 9.18 9.54
CA ARG A 116 -7.24 8.79 9.26
C ARG A 116 -7.54 8.76 7.76
N LEU A 117 -6.65 8.10 7.01
CA LEU A 117 -6.75 8.01 5.56
C LEU A 117 -8.11 7.40 5.16
N THR A 118 -8.68 7.87 4.05
CA THR A 118 -9.87 7.23 3.51
C THR A 118 -9.53 5.88 2.86
N VAL A 119 -10.53 5.01 2.69
CA VAL A 119 -10.35 3.71 2.01
C VAL A 119 -9.76 3.93 0.60
N ARG A 120 -10.24 4.95 -0.11
CA ARG A 120 -9.80 5.29 -1.47
C ARG A 120 -8.34 5.74 -1.50
N ASP A 121 -7.92 6.58 -0.55
CA ASP A 121 -6.52 7.03 -0.45
C ASP A 121 -5.60 5.85 -0.12
N THR A 122 -6.03 5.02 0.83
CA THR A 122 -5.31 3.81 1.23
C THR A 122 -5.10 2.88 0.04
N GLU A 123 -6.14 2.67 -0.77
CA GLU A 123 -6.06 1.86 -1.98
C GLU A 123 -5.13 2.47 -3.02
N GLY A 124 -5.19 3.80 -3.22
CA GLY A 124 -4.29 4.49 -4.13
C GLY A 124 -2.81 4.39 -3.74
N ILE A 125 -2.50 4.42 -2.43
CA ILE A 125 -1.14 4.25 -1.93
C ILE A 125 -0.69 2.80 -2.11
N ALA A 126 -1.49 1.82 -1.70
CA ALA A 126 -1.17 0.41 -1.86
C ALA A 126 -0.96 0.03 -3.34
N ARG A 127 -1.80 0.55 -4.25
CA ARG A 127 -1.64 0.32 -5.69
C ARG A 127 -0.33 0.89 -6.22
N ARG A 128 0.04 2.12 -5.87
CA ARG A 128 1.33 2.72 -6.28
C ARG A 128 2.50 1.86 -5.85
N ILE A 129 2.51 1.48 -4.57
CA ILE A 129 3.51 0.58 -4.00
C ILE A 129 3.61 -0.75 -4.76
N ALA A 130 2.47 -1.35 -5.14
CA ALA A 130 2.44 -2.58 -5.90
C ALA A 130 2.81 -2.39 -7.38
N PHE A 131 2.47 -1.26 -8.02
CA PHE A 131 2.86 -0.96 -9.40
C PHE A 131 4.37 -0.72 -9.52
N ASP A 132 4.97 -0.04 -8.55
CA ASP A 132 6.42 0.13 -8.47
C ASP A 132 7.14 -1.22 -8.39
N ARG A 133 6.50 -2.26 -7.79
CA ARG A 133 6.97 -3.65 -7.85
C ARG A 133 7.07 -4.16 -9.28
N VAL A 134 5.97 -4.03 -10.03
CA VAL A 134 5.84 -4.62 -11.35
C VAL A 134 6.85 -3.98 -12.29
N ARG A 135 6.93 -2.64 -12.27
CA ARG A 135 7.95 -1.90 -13.03
C ARG A 135 9.37 -2.29 -12.61
N LYS A 136 9.70 -2.27 -11.31
CA LYS A 136 11.06 -2.62 -10.86
C LYS A 136 11.42 -4.06 -11.23
N LYS A 137 10.47 -4.99 -11.16
CA LYS A 137 10.67 -6.38 -11.58
C LYS A 137 10.88 -6.47 -13.09
N GLU A 138 10.06 -5.79 -13.89
CA GLU A 138 10.18 -5.77 -15.35
C GLU A 138 11.52 -5.20 -15.80
N TYR A 139 11.97 -4.09 -15.20
CA TYR A 139 13.30 -3.52 -15.48
C TYR A 139 14.45 -4.48 -15.08
N LEU A 140 14.38 -5.14 -13.92
CA LEU A 140 15.42 -6.09 -13.49
C LEU A 140 15.54 -7.33 -14.40
N TYR A 141 14.47 -7.70 -15.13
CA TYR A 141 14.46 -8.83 -16.05
C TYR A 141 14.39 -8.41 -17.53
N ALA A 142 14.61 -7.13 -17.83
CA ALA A 142 14.71 -6.67 -19.22
C ALA A 142 15.92 -7.36 -19.88
N PRO A 143 15.77 -7.98 -21.07
CA PRO A 143 16.86 -8.68 -21.75
C PRO A 143 18.13 -7.83 -21.90
N GLU A 144 17.97 -6.53 -22.19
CA GLU A 144 19.07 -5.58 -22.32
C GLU A 144 19.88 -5.41 -21.03
N ILE A 145 19.22 -5.36 -19.87
CA ILE A 145 19.90 -5.18 -18.58
C ILE A 145 20.63 -6.47 -18.19
N LEU A 146 20.03 -7.64 -18.45
CA LEU A 146 20.66 -8.93 -18.23
C LEU A 146 21.89 -9.14 -19.14
N GLU A 147 21.81 -8.70 -20.39
CA GLU A 147 22.96 -8.71 -21.30
C GLU A 147 24.08 -7.79 -20.81
N MET A 148 23.74 -6.56 -20.38
CA MET A 148 24.72 -5.63 -19.81
C MET A 148 25.35 -6.17 -18.51
N GLU A 149 24.57 -6.80 -17.63
CA GLU A 149 25.10 -7.47 -16.43
C GLU A 149 26.07 -8.60 -16.82
N ARG A 150 25.72 -9.42 -17.82
CA ARG A 150 26.56 -10.53 -18.27
C ARG A 150 27.86 -10.02 -18.89
N GLU A 151 27.79 -9.04 -19.79
CA GLU A 151 28.96 -8.43 -20.42
C GLU A 151 29.90 -7.79 -19.39
N LEU A 152 29.35 -7.04 -18.42
CA LEU A 152 30.15 -6.43 -17.36
C LEU A 152 30.73 -7.48 -16.42
N SER A 153 30.00 -8.56 -16.12
CA SER A 153 30.50 -9.65 -15.28
C SER A 153 31.61 -10.44 -15.97
N GLU A 154 31.48 -10.71 -17.28
CA GLU A 154 32.52 -11.34 -18.10
C GLU A 154 33.77 -10.44 -18.22
N ALA A 155 33.59 -9.13 -18.42
CA ALA A 155 34.69 -8.19 -18.58
C ALA A 155 35.46 -7.90 -17.27
N LEU A 156 34.76 -7.86 -16.13
CA LEU A 156 35.35 -7.56 -14.83
C LEU A 156 35.76 -8.82 -14.05
N GLY A 157 35.32 -10.00 -14.48
CA GLY A 157 35.59 -11.27 -13.78
C GLY A 157 34.92 -11.38 -12.41
N THR A 158 34.01 -10.46 -12.09
CA THR A 158 33.33 -10.33 -10.80
C THR A 158 31.82 -10.31 -11.00
N ARG A 159 31.05 -10.59 -9.94
CA ARG A 159 29.60 -10.48 -10.00
C ARG A 159 29.19 -9.00 -10.08
N VAL A 160 28.40 -8.67 -11.09
CA VAL A 160 27.86 -7.33 -11.31
C VAL A 160 26.34 -7.39 -11.22
N ALA A 161 25.75 -6.45 -10.49
CA ALA A 161 24.31 -6.27 -10.38
C ALA A 161 23.93 -4.83 -10.76
N ILE A 162 22.99 -4.68 -11.68
CA ILE A 162 22.44 -3.41 -12.15
C ILE A 162 21.04 -3.26 -11.54
N GLU A 163 20.91 -2.29 -10.62
CA GLU A 163 19.61 -1.91 -10.05
C GLU A 163 19.13 -0.61 -10.70
N PRO A 164 18.31 -0.67 -11.77
CA PRO A 164 17.72 0.52 -12.37
C PRO A 164 16.74 1.21 -11.41
N LYS A 165 16.71 2.55 -11.43
CA LYS A 165 15.73 3.39 -10.73
C LYS A 165 14.94 4.21 -11.75
N GLU A 166 13.89 4.92 -11.33
CA GLU A 166 13.07 5.75 -12.24
C GLU A 166 13.89 6.82 -12.97
N ASN A 167 14.94 7.36 -12.34
CA ASN A 167 15.98 8.17 -12.98
C ASN A 167 17.36 7.63 -12.57
N GLY A 168 18.11 7.11 -13.55
CA GLY A 168 19.42 6.52 -13.34
C GLY A 168 19.37 5.10 -12.74
N GLY A 169 20.42 4.70 -12.03
CA GLY A 169 20.50 3.36 -11.45
C GLY A 169 21.69 3.23 -10.50
N LYS A 170 21.77 2.08 -9.83
CA LYS A 170 22.91 1.70 -9.02
C LYS A 170 23.60 0.49 -9.66
N LEU A 171 24.88 0.63 -9.97
CA LEU A 171 25.74 -0.49 -10.34
C LEU A 171 26.44 -0.98 -9.06
N SER A 172 26.26 -2.25 -8.72
CA SER A 172 26.96 -2.90 -7.60
C SER A 172 27.91 -3.94 -8.17
N ILE A 173 29.19 -3.87 -7.79
CA ILE A 173 30.23 -4.80 -8.21
C ILE A 173 30.78 -5.46 -6.94
N ASP A 174 30.66 -6.78 -6.85
CA ASP A 174 31.19 -7.54 -5.72
C ASP A 174 32.70 -7.75 -5.92
N PHE A 175 33.52 -7.48 -4.90
CA PHE A 175 34.95 -7.73 -4.92
C PHE A 175 35.35 -8.69 -3.79
N MET A 176 36.34 -9.55 -4.03
CA MET A 176 36.77 -10.56 -3.06
C MET A 176 38.02 -10.14 -2.28
N SER A 177 38.88 -9.32 -2.88
CA SER A 177 40.11 -8.83 -2.24
C SER A 177 40.32 -7.32 -2.44
N GLU A 178 41.15 -6.72 -1.59
CA GLU A 178 41.52 -5.30 -1.70
C GLU A 178 42.33 -5.02 -2.98
N ASP A 179 43.06 -6.02 -3.48
CA ASP A 179 43.77 -5.95 -4.76
C ASP A 179 42.81 -5.94 -5.95
N ASP A 180 41.73 -6.73 -5.91
CA ASP A 180 40.67 -6.70 -6.94
C ASP A 180 40.04 -5.32 -7.02
N LEU A 181 39.77 -4.69 -5.87
CA LEU A 181 39.21 -3.34 -5.82
C LEU A 181 40.15 -2.31 -6.47
N ARG A 182 41.47 -2.44 -6.28
CA ARG A 182 42.47 -1.56 -6.91
C ARG A 182 42.54 -1.77 -8.42
N ILE A 183 42.47 -3.01 -8.87
CA ILE A 183 42.42 -3.36 -10.29
C ILE A 183 41.17 -2.77 -10.94
N LEU A 184 39.99 -2.99 -10.35
CA LEU A 184 38.72 -2.41 -10.79
C LEU A 184 38.78 -0.89 -10.86
N PHE A 185 39.31 -0.25 -9.81
CA PHE A 185 39.48 1.20 -9.76
C PHE A 185 40.40 1.69 -10.89
N SER A 186 41.50 1.00 -11.17
CA SER A 186 42.44 1.36 -12.24
C SER A 186 41.82 1.23 -13.64
N HIS A 187 41.04 0.18 -13.90
CA HIS A 187 40.35 -0.02 -15.17
C HIS A 187 39.27 1.04 -15.42
N LEU A 188 38.51 1.40 -14.39
CA LEU A 188 37.51 2.47 -14.47
C LEU A 188 38.19 3.84 -14.64
N ALA A 189 39.21 4.14 -13.83
CA ALA A 189 39.93 5.41 -13.88
C ALA A 189 40.66 5.63 -15.23
N SER A 190 41.28 4.58 -15.78
CA SER A 190 41.97 4.65 -17.07
C SER A 190 41.01 4.97 -18.22
N ARG A 191 39.78 4.45 -18.20
CA ARG A 191 38.78 4.75 -19.23
C ARG A 191 38.12 6.11 -19.06
N ILE A 192 37.90 6.54 -17.82
CA ILE A 192 37.40 7.90 -17.54
C ILE A 192 38.45 8.96 -17.92
N ALA A 193 39.74 8.66 -17.78
CA ALA A 193 40.83 9.57 -18.21
C ALA A 193 41.04 9.58 -19.73
N ALA A 194 40.79 8.46 -20.44
CA ALA A 194 40.89 8.37 -21.90
C ALA A 194 39.68 9.01 -22.62
N ALA A 195 38.51 9.04 -21.97
CA ALA A 195 37.38 9.88 -22.36
C ALA A 195 37.67 11.32 -21.94
N GLY A 196 38.27 12.13 -22.83
CA GLY A 196 38.59 13.55 -22.60
C GLY A 196 37.40 14.38 -22.07
N PRO A 197 37.64 15.64 -21.64
CA PRO A 197 36.82 16.37 -20.68
C PRO A 197 35.48 16.83 -21.29
N ALA A 198 34.50 15.94 -21.36
CA ALA A 198 33.11 16.28 -21.68
C ALA A 198 32.16 16.08 -20.48
N SER A 199 32.66 15.60 -19.34
CA SER A 199 31.83 15.37 -18.13
C SER A 199 32.34 16.08 -16.87
N GLN A 200 33.32 16.99 -17.00
CA GLN A 200 33.75 17.86 -15.92
C GLN A 200 32.76 19.02 -15.72
N LYS A 201 31.49 18.69 -15.42
CA LYS A 201 30.49 19.68 -14.97
C LYS A 201 29.58 19.20 -13.84
N VAL A 202 29.79 18.00 -13.29
CA VAL A 202 28.92 17.46 -12.22
C VAL A 202 29.66 17.21 -10.90
N LEU A 203 30.97 17.41 -10.82
CA LEU A 203 31.73 17.26 -9.57
C LEU A 203 32.49 18.55 -9.23
N GLY A 204 31.72 19.60 -8.91
CA GLY A 204 32.24 20.93 -8.60
C GLY A 204 31.35 21.68 -7.62
N SER A 205 30.96 21.04 -6.52
CA SER A 205 30.46 21.76 -5.33
C SER A 205 30.51 20.84 -4.10
N ALA A 206 31.71 20.52 -3.63
CA ALA A 206 31.88 20.06 -2.26
C ALA A 206 33.31 20.35 -1.77
N SER A 207 33.40 21.34 -0.86
CA SER A 207 34.48 21.54 0.13
C SER A 207 35.77 22.21 -0.38
N SER A 208 36.18 23.41 0.06
CA SER A 208 36.60 23.70 1.44
C SER A 208 36.89 25.22 1.62
N GLN A 209 36.18 25.92 2.51
CA GLN A 209 36.64 26.57 3.78
C GLN A 209 37.53 27.84 3.62
N PRO A 210 37.81 28.64 4.68
CA PRO A 210 36.91 29.45 5.51
C PRO A 210 37.41 30.92 5.61
N GLU A 211 36.57 31.96 5.50
CA GLU A 211 36.99 33.30 5.95
C GLU A 211 35.93 33.96 6.84
N ARG A 212 36.41 34.37 8.02
CA ARG A 212 35.72 35.18 9.02
C ARG A 212 35.61 36.62 8.50
N PHE A 213 34.42 37.21 8.58
CA PHE A 213 34.30 38.62 8.94
C PHE A 213 33.07 38.80 9.84
N VAL A 214 33.36 39.31 11.04
CA VAL A 214 32.45 39.91 12.04
C VAL A 214 32.18 41.34 11.51
N GLN A 215 30.99 41.98 11.54
CA GLN A 215 30.14 42.33 12.67
C GLN A 215 28.86 43.07 12.17
N GLN A 216 27.77 42.89 12.91
CA GLN A 216 26.67 43.84 13.22
C GLN A 216 26.02 44.71 12.12
N ASP A 217 24.71 44.54 11.91
CA ASP A 217 23.72 45.50 12.46
C ASP A 217 22.29 44.95 12.49
N SER A 218 21.58 45.33 13.55
CA SER A 218 20.20 44.94 13.91
C SER A 218 19.13 45.80 13.18
N PRO A 219 17.84 45.41 13.19
CA PRO A 219 16.85 45.80 12.19
C PRO A 219 15.96 46.99 12.61
N PRO A 220 15.15 47.54 11.69
CA PRO A 220 13.90 48.18 12.06
C PRO A 220 12.66 47.67 11.27
N PRO A 221 11.45 48.03 11.72
CA PRO A 221 10.28 47.15 11.66
C PRO A 221 9.22 47.53 10.61
N GLY A 222 8.40 46.52 10.26
CA GLY A 222 6.96 46.65 10.08
C GLY A 222 6.41 47.23 8.77
N LYS A 223 5.67 46.40 8.03
CA LYS A 223 4.22 46.59 7.75
C LYS A 223 3.59 45.33 7.10
N PRO A 224 2.29 45.10 7.31
CA PRO A 224 1.60 43.81 7.13
C PRO A 224 1.23 43.52 5.65
N PRO A 225 0.80 42.29 5.31
CA PRO A 225 0.57 41.90 3.93
C PRO A 225 -0.71 42.53 3.36
N PRO A 226 -0.75 42.88 2.07
CA PRO A 226 -2.03 43.10 1.42
C PRO A 226 -2.71 41.74 1.18
N SER A 227 -3.84 41.59 1.85
CA SER A 227 -4.93 40.70 1.47
C SER A 227 -5.44 41.11 0.08
N ASP A 228 -5.31 40.22 -0.90
CA ASP A 228 -6.21 40.21 -2.07
C ASP A 228 -6.52 38.75 -2.43
N ILE A 229 -7.66 38.31 -1.89
CA ILE A 229 -8.41 37.17 -2.39
C ILE A 229 -9.15 37.70 -3.62
N SER A 230 -8.67 37.39 -4.82
CA SER A 230 -9.49 37.42 -6.03
C SER A 230 -10.16 36.04 -6.20
N PRO A 231 -11.48 35.97 -6.36
CA PRO A 231 -12.18 34.70 -6.51
C PRO A 231 -12.03 34.14 -7.94
N ALA A 232 -11.85 32.82 -7.99
CA ALA A 232 -12.15 31.87 -9.06
C ALA A 232 -12.23 32.36 -10.53
N GLN A 233 -11.45 31.70 -11.39
CA GLN A 233 -11.93 31.30 -12.71
C GLN A 233 -11.82 29.77 -12.80
N SER A 234 -12.91 29.11 -12.47
CA SER A 234 -13.21 27.75 -12.95
C SER A 234 -13.44 27.85 -14.46
N LEU A 235 -12.62 27.15 -15.23
CA LEU A 235 -12.93 26.81 -16.62
C LEU A 235 -14.05 25.76 -16.58
N ASP A 236 -15.28 26.21 -16.65
CA ASP A 236 -16.46 25.35 -16.81
C ASP A 236 -17.02 25.60 -18.22
N ASP A 237 -16.73 24.66 -19.13
CA ASP A 237 -17.08 24.72 -20.57
C ASP A 237 -18.56 24.39 -20.85
N ARG A 238 -19.44 24.47 -19.85
CA ARG A 238 -20.86 24.14 -19.98
C ARG A 238 -21.67 25.29 -20.58
N SER A 239 -22.61 24.96 -21.45
CA SER A 239 -23.45 25.93 -22.15
C SER A 239 -24.54 26.50 -21.22
N LYS A 240 -25.01 27.72 -21.50
CA LYS A 240 -26.02 28.42 -20.66
C LYS A 240 -27.33 27.64 -20.49
N GLU A 241 -27.65 26.76 -21.43
CA GLU A 241 -28.87 25.93 -21.41
C GLU A 241 -28.76 24.70 -20.49
N GLU A 242 -27.54 24.26 -20.12
CA GLU A 242 -27.35 23.16 -19.15
C GLU A 242 -27.46 23.64 -17.70
N ILE A 243 -27.10 24.90 -17.41
CA ILE A 243 -27.13 25.47 -16.06
C ILE A 243 -28.58 25.71 -15.59
N GLU A 244 -29.46 26.20 -16.48
CA GLU A 244 -30.88 26.42 -16.15
C GLU A 244 -31.69 25.14 -15.89
N LYS A 245 -31.21 23.98 -16.37
CA LYS A 245 -31.88 22.69 -16.13
C LYS A 245 -31.59 22.10 -14.75
N ASP A 246 -30.43 22.37 -14.18
CA ASP A 246 -30.03 21.82 -12.88
C ASP A 246 -30.63 22.62 -11.70
N GLU A 247 -30.82 23.94 -11.85
CA GLU A 247 -31.39 24.77 -10.78
C GLU A 247 -32.89 24.48 -10.51
N ASN A 248 -33.61 23.91 -11.49
CA ASN A 248 -35.02 23.54 -11.34
C ASN A 248 -35.25 22.06 -10.97
N ALA A 249 -34.20 21.27 -10.75
CA ALA A 249 -34.32 19.85 -10.45
C ALA A 249 -34.63 19.54 -8.96
N PHE A 250 -34.49 20.53 -8.07
CA PHE A 250 -34.77 20.40 -6.63
C PHE A 250 -35.86 21.38 -6.20
N ASP A 251 -37.09 21.11 -6.62
CA ASP A 251 -38.27 21.69 -5.98
C ASP A 251 -38.81 20.71 -4.92
N PRO A 252 -38.60 20.98 -3.61
CA PRO A 252 -39.06 20.11 -2.53
C PRO A 252 -40.59 20.09 -2.37
N SER A 253 -41.35 20.87 -3.15
CA SER A 253 -42.82 20.84 -3.15
C SER A 253 -43.43 19.67 -3.94
N ASN A 254 -42.61 18.90 -4.68
CA ASN A 254 -43.08 17.78 -5.51
C ASN A 254 -43.03 16.39 -4.83
N PHE A 255 -42.57 16.29 -3.58
CA PHE A 255 -42.64 15.07 -2.78
C PHE A 255 -43.67 15.23 -1.66
N SER A 256 -44.92 14.94 -1.96
CA SER A 256 -45.93 14.59 -0.97
C SER A 256 -46.71 13.38 -1.46
N ILE A 257 -46.57 12.27 -0.73
CA ILE A 257 -47.55 11.25 -0.32
C ILE A 257 -46.86 10.36 0.71
#